data_AF-X1IHA9-F1
#
_entry.id   AF-X1IHA9-F1
#
_cell.length_a   1.000
_cell.length_b   1.000
_cell.length_c   1.000
_cell.angle_alpha   90.00
_cell.angle_beta   90.00
_cell.angle_gamma   90.00
#
_symmetry.space_group_name_H-M   'P 1'
#
loop_
_entity.id
_entity.type
_entity.pdbx_description
1 polymer ?
#
loop_
_entity_poly.entity_id
_entity_poly.type
_entity_poly.pdbx_seq_one_letter_code
_entity_poly.pdbx_strand_id
1 'polypeptide(L)' 'MKKILSGEAVTMKTGSGKLVLTNEDVLKYDKAILIKHHTLPEDLPAVAKSNGIITYS' A
#
# COMPACT_ATOMS: atom_id res chain seq x y z
N MET A 1 -19.68 5.42 -15.42
CA MET A 1 -18.49 4.64 -15.85
C MET A 1 -17.55 4.49 -14.65
N LYS A 2 -17.01 3.29 -14.40
CA LYS A 2 -15.97 3.08 -13.37
C LYS A 2 -14.61 3.27 -14.01
N LYS A 3 -13.76 4.13 -13.43
CA LYS A 3 -12.39 4.36 -13.91
C LYS A 3 -11.46 3.43 -13.13
N ILE A 4 -10.67 2.62 -13.83
CA ILE A 4 -9.67 1.72 -13.26
C ILE A 4 -8.31 2.32 -13.56
N LEU A 5 -7.45 2.39 -12.54
CA LEU A 5 -6.08 2.90 -12.66
C LEU A 5 -5.13 1.74 -12.99
N SER A 6 -4.13 2.01 -13.82
CA SER A 6 -3.05 1.09 -14.17
C SER A 6 -1.71 1.68 -13.76
N GLY A 7 -0.76 0.83 -13.36
CA GLY A 7 0.61 1.20 -13.03
C GLY A 7 1.54 0.00 -13.16
N GLU A 8 2.84 0.23 -12.99
CA GLU A 8 3.83 -0.83 -13.03
C GLU A 8 3.73 -1.75 -11.81
N ALA A 9 3.78 -3.07 -12.04
CA ALA A 9 3.82 -4.06 -10.98
C ALA A 9 5.28 -4.39 -10.65
N VAL A 10 5.76 -3.88 -9.51
CA VAL A 10 7.13 -4.15 -9.02
C VAL A 10 7.18 -5.48 -8.27
N THR A 11 6.37 -5.61 -7.21
CA THR A 11 6.18 -6.85 -6.45
C THR A 11 4.81 -6.81 -5.79
N MET A 12 3.92 -7.75 -6.13
CA MET A 12 2.60 -7.86 -5.49
C MET A 12 2.37 -9.25 -4.94
N LYS A 13 2.06 -9.32 -3.64
CA LYS A 13 1.25 -10.43 -3.13
C LYS A 13 -0.19 -10.16 -3.58
N THR A 14 -0.76 -11.03 -4.40
CA THR A 14 -2.18 -10.96 -4.76
C THR A 14 -3.05 -10.99 -3.51
N GLY A 15 -3.86 -9.95 -3.28
CA GLY A 15 -4.72 -9.87 -2.10
C GLY A 15 -5.61 -8.63 -2.08
N SER A 16 -6.66 -8.69 -1.26
CA SER A 16 -7.52 -7.56 -0.93
C SER A 16 -7.16 -7.01 0.46
N GLY A 17 -7.36 -5.72 0.66
CA GLY A 17 -7.09 -5.04 1.94
C GLY A 17 -7.75 -3.67 2.00
N LYS A 18 -7.81 -3.09 3.21
CA LYS A 18 -8.25 -1.70 3.38
C LYS A 18 -7.17 -0.75 2.86
N LEU A 19 -7.59 0.25 2.09
CA LEU A 19 -6.70 1.31 1.65
C LEU A 19 -6.39 2.22 2.84
N VAL A 20 -5.10 2.47 3.08
CA VAL A 20 -4.62 3.34 4.16
C VAL A 20 -3.59 4.31 3.63
N LEU A 21 -3.53 5.50 4.23
CA LEU A 21 -2.65 6.58 3.81
C LEU A 21 -1.48 6.83 4.78
N THR A 22 -1.50 6.19 5.95
CA THR A 22 -0.49 6.37 7.00
C THR A 22 0.12 5.03 7.41
N ASN A 23 1.38 5.07 7.87
CA ASN A 23 2.07 3.89 8.40
C ASN A 23 1.37 3.31 9.63
N GLU A 24 0.82 4.18 10.49
CA GLU A 24 0.12 3.80 11.72
C GLU A 24 -1.18 3.05 11.43
N ASP A 25 -1.90 3.44 10.38
CA ASP A 25 -3.14 2.79 9.98
C ASP A 25 -2.92 1.37 9.42
N VAL A 26 -1.73 1.06 8.89
CA VAL A 26 -1.36 -0.30 8.49
C VAL A 26 -1.45 -1.25 9.68
N LEU A 27 -1.13 -0.79 10.89
CA LEU A 27 -1.14 -1.61 12.10
C LEU A 27 -2.55 -1.85 12.65
N LYS A 28 -3.55 -1.07 12.23
CA LYS A 28 -4.93 -1.15 12.72
C LYS A 28 -5.77 -2.20 12.00
N TYR A 29 -5.27 -2.78 10.91
CA TYR A 29 -6.03 -3.69 10.06
C TYR A 29 -5.25 -4.98 9.76
N ASP A 30 -5.96 -6.11 9.77
CA ASP A 30 -5.39 -7.42 9.43
C ASP A 30 -4.86 -7.47 8.00
N LYS A 31 -5.52 -6.73 7.09
CA LYS A 31 -5.10 -6.57 5.70
C LYS A 31 -5.17 -5.11 5.27
N ALA A 32 -4.02 -4.52 4.98
CA ALA A 32 -3.91 -3.12 4.58
C ALA A 32 -3.11 -2.97 3.28
N ILE A 33 -3.54 -2.05 2.42
CA ILE A 33 -2.81 -1.61 1.23
C ILE A 33 -2.41 -0.16 1.49
N LEU A 34 -1.10 0.08 1.63
CA LEU A 34 -0.56 1.41 1.90
C LEU A 34 -0.45 2.20 0.60
N ILE A 35 -1.00 3.41 0.56
CA ILE A 35 -0.90 4.32 -0.59
C ILE A 35 0.00 5.48 -0.18
N LYS A 36 1.10 5.70 -0.92
CA LYS A 36 2.06 6.78 -0.65
C LYS A 36 2.57 7.43 -1.92
N HIS A 37 2.94 8.70 -1.84
CA HIS A 37 3.60 9.41 -2.95
C HIS A 37 5.08 8.97 -3.07
N HIS A 38 5.77 8.85 -1.94
CA HIS A 38 7.12 8.28 -1.85
C HIS A 38 7.23 7.34 -0.66
N THR A 39 8.08 6.33 -0.79
CA THR A 39 8.43 5.40 0.31
C THR A 39 9.83 5.73 0.79
N LEU A 40 9.97 6.01 2.08
CA LEU A 40 11.24 6.34 2.71
C LEU A 40 11.75 5.17 3.58
N PRO A 41 13.03 5.12 3.96
CA PRO A 41 13.57 4.04 4.79
C PRO A 41 12.82 3.82 6.11
N GLU A 42 12.31 4.88 6.75
CA GLU A 42 11.50 4.81 7.96
C GLU A 42 10.15 4.10 7.76
N ASP A 43 9.69 3.94 6.52
CA ASP A 43 8.44 3.27 6.18
C ASP A 43 8.57 1.74 6.15
N LEU A 44 9.80 1.22 6.15
CA LEU A 44 10.08 -0.21 6.03
C LEU A 44 9.23 -1.09 6.97
N PRO A 45 9.00 -0.75 8.26
CA PRO A 45 8.15 -1.55 9.12
C PRO A 45 6.69 -1.65 8.63
N ALA A 46 6.12 -0.53 8.17
CA ALA A 46 4.75 -0.48 7.65
C ALA A 46 4.65 -1.18 6.30
N VAL A 47 5.63 -0.95 5.43
CA VAL A 47 5.80 -1.61 4.13
C VAL A 47 5.81 -3.13 4.29
N ALA A 48 6.66 -3.65 5.19
CA ALA A 48 6.79 -5.09 5.44
C ALA A 48 5.51 -5.72 6.00
N LYS A 49 4.72 -4.97 6.78
CA LYS A 49 3.45 -5.43 7.34
C LYS A 49 2.29 -5.37 6.33
N SER A 50 2.34 -4.44 5.39
CA SER A 50 1.28 -4.24 4.40
C SER A 50 1.10 -5.44 3.46
N ASN A 51 -0.11 -5.62 2.95
CA ASN A 51 -0.42 -6.62 1.93
C ASN A 51 -0.02 -6.16 0.53
N GLY A 52 0.12 -4.85 0.34
CA GLY A 52 0.54 -4.24 -0.91
C GLY A 52 0.79 -2.75 -0.71
N ILE A 53 1.54 -2.17 -1.64
CA ILE A 53 1.86 -0.74 -1.66
C ILE A 53 1.52 -0.21 -3.03
N ILE A 54 0.85 0.94 -3.07
CA ILE A 54 0.59 1.70 -4.28
C ILE A 54 1.37 3.01 -4.14
N THR A 55 2.38 3.17 -4.99
CA THR A 55 3.13 4.41 -5.11
C THR A 55 2.63 5.18 -6.32
N TYR A 56 2.42 6.49 -6.17
CA TYR A 56 1.94 7.36 -7.24
C TYR A 56 2.84 8.59 -7.36
N SER A 57 2.92 9.15 -8.57
CA SER A 57 3.66 10.38 -8.88
C SER A 57 2.71 11.55 -9.07
#